data_AF-A0A151EE69-F1
#
_entry.id   AF-A0A151EE69-F1
#
_cell.length_a   1.000
_cell.length_b   1.000
_cell.length_c   1.000
_cell.angle_alpha   90.00
_cell.angle_beta   90.00
_cell.angle_gamma   90.00
#
_symmetry.space_group_name_H-M   'P 1'
#
loop_
_entity.id
_entity.type
_entity.pdbx_description
1 polymer ?
#
loop_
_entity_poly.entity_id
_entity_poly.type
_entity_poly.pdbx_seq_one_letter_code
_entity_poly.pdbx_strand_id
1 'polypeptide(L)'
;MGMGVGYFVRALPLQTDEGSDTICIYLIILGAILIGLYLGLYLYNKMLVGKRRKQHPCRFCGHMVDAVSDCCSAPVVERFMTGKCTKCGKECKITCARCKRQLT
;
A
#
# COMPACT_ATOMS: atom_id res chain seq x y z
N MET A 1 12.69 0.23 -26.92
CA MET A 1 12.96 -0.02 -25.49
C MET A 1 13.00 -1.53 -25.28
N GLY A 2 14.18 -2.11 -25.01
CA GLY A 2 14.33 -3.57 -24.93
C GLY A 2 15.80 -4.06 -24.89
N MET A 3 16.77 -3.15 -24.96
CA MET A 3 18.18 -3.50 -25.08
C MET A 3 18.87 -3.83 -23.74
N GLY A 4 18.29 -3.51 -22.58
CA GLY A 4 18.98 -3.66 -21.28
C GLY A 4 19.06 -5.07 -20.71
N VAL A 5 18.13 -5.96 -21.08
CA VAL A 5 18.03 -7.31 -20.47
C VAL A 5 19.06 -8.26 -21.08
N GLY A 6 19.33 -8.16 -22.37
CA GLY A 6 20.26 -9.07 -23.07
C GLY A 6 21.73 -8.93 -22.66
N TYR A 7 22.18 -7.73 -22.28
CA TYR A 7 23.57 -7.52 -21.84
C TYR A 7 23.81 -7.97 -20.39
N PHE A 8 22.80 -7.84 -19.53
CA PHE A 8 22.92 -8.29 -18.14
C PHE A 8 23.02 -9.82 -18.05
N VAL A 9 22.29 -10.55 -18.90
CA VAL A 9 22.35 -12.01 -18.96
C VAL A 9 23.68 -12.51 -19.54
N ARG A 10 24.31 -11.74 -20.45
CA ARG A 10 25.60 -12.08 -21.06
C ARG A 10 26.83 -11.84 -20.17
N ALA A 11 26.70 -11.05 -19.11
CA ALA A 11 27.81 -10.73 -18.20
C ALA A 11 27.94 -11.71 -17.01
N LEU A 12 27.03 -12.68 -16.88
CA LEU A 12 27.19 -13.76 -15.91
C LEU A 12 28.14 -14.82 -16.47
N PRO A 13 29.20 -15.22 -15.75
CA PRO A 13 30.12 -16.29 -16.15
C PRO A 13 29.45 -17.66 -15.91
N LEU A 14 28.38 -17.94 -16.64
CA LEU A 14 27.52 -19.12 -16.43
C LEU A 14 27.37 -19.99 -17.70
N GLN A 15 28.34 -19.95 -18.62
CA GLN A 15 28.40 -20.88 -19.74
C GLN A 15 29.31 -22.06 -19.39
N THR A 16 28.73 -23.10 -18.79
CA THR A 16 29.30 -24.46 -18.77
C THR A 16 28.35 -25.37 -19.55
N ASP A 17 28.85 -25.90 -20.66
CA ASP A 17 28.13 -26.51 -21.80
C ASP A 17 27.49 -27.89 -21.53
N GLU A 18 27.54 -28.42 -20.31
CA GLU A 18 27.19 -29.82 -20.02
C GLU A 18 25.96 -29.96 -19.07
N GLY A 19 25.46 -28.84 -18.53
CA GLY A 19 24.44 -28.80 -17.45
C GLY A 19 23.26 -27.83 -17.72
N SER A 20 23.08 -27.47 -18.99
CA SER A 20 22.12 -26.46 -19.48
C SER A 20 20.70 -26.58 -18.90
N ASP A 21 20.14 -27.80 -18.85
CA ASP A 21 18.74 -27.99 -18.46
C ASP A 21 18.51 -27.73 -16.97
N THR A 22 19.44 -28.15 -16.11
CA THR A 22 19.32 -27.93 -14.66
C THR A 22 19.43 -26.45 -14.28
N ILE A 23 20.26 -25.68 -15.00
CA ILE A 23 20.43 -24.24 -14.76
C ILE A 23 19.19 -23.48 -15.22
N CYS A 24 18.64 -23.83 -16.39
CA CYS A 24 17.39 -23.25 -16.89
C CYS A 24 16.23 -23.51 -15.92
N ILE A 25 16.08 -24.74 -15.41
CA ILE A 25 15.05 -25.09 -14.43
C ILE A 25 15.22 -24.29 -13.14
N TYR A 26 16.45 -24.17 -12.62
CA TYR A 26 16.71 -23.41 -11.40
C TYR A 26 16.32 -21.92 -11.54
N LEU A 27 16.65 -21.30 -12.66
CA LEU A 27 16.29 -19.89 -12.93
C LEU A 27 14.78 -19.70 -13.06
N ILE A 28 14.06 -20.65 -13.68
CA ILE A 28 12.60 -20.62 -13.78
C ILE A 28 11.96 -20.71 -12.41
N ILE A 29 12.41 -21.63 -11.55
CA ILE A 29 11.88 -21.80 -10.19
C ILE A 29 12.15 -20.54 -9.35
N LEU A 30 13.38 -20.01 -9.41
CA LEU A 30 13.75 -18.78 -8.69
C LEU A 30 12.87 -17.60 -9.15
N GLY A 31 12.67 -17.45 -10.45
CA GLY A 31 11.79 -16.44 -11.03
C GLY A 31 10.34 -16.59 -10.56
N ALA A 32 9.81 -17.81 -10.52
CA ALA A 32 8.44 -18.08 -10.06
C ALA A 32 8.26 -17.71 -8.57
N ILE A 33 9.24 -18.03 -7.71
CA ILE A 33 9.19 -17.70 -6.28
C ILE A 33 9.18 -16.17 -6.09
N LEU A 34 10.05 -15.44 -6.81
CA LEU A 34 10.12 -13.99 -6.72
C LEU A 34 8.81 -13.33 -7.17
N ILE A 35 8.20 -13.82 -8.25
CA ILE A 35 6.90 -13.32 -8.73
C ILE A 35 5.80 -13.60 -7.69
N GLY A 36 5.78 -14.79 -7.10
CA GLY A 36 4.82 -15.15 -6.06
C GLY A 36 4.93 -14.25 -4.82
N LEU A 37 6.15 -14.03 -4.32
CA LEU A 37 6.42 -13.12 -3.20
C LEU A 37 5.99 -11.68 -3.54
N TYR A 38 6.32 -11.19 -4.73
CA TYR A 38 5.96 -9.85 -5.17
C TYR A 38 4.44 -9.66 -5.23
N LEU A 39 3.70 -10.60 -5.83
CA LEU A 39 2.24 -10.56 -5.86
C LEU A 39 1.64 -10.62 -4.45
N GLY A 40 2.15 -11.50 -3.60
CA GLY A 40 1.71 -11.64 -2.22
C GLY A 40 1.87 -10.35 -1.42
N LEU A 41 3.06 -9.73 -1.50
CA LEU A 41 3.33 -8.44 -0.85
C LEU A 41 2.45 -7.32 -1.43
N TYR A 42 2.26 -7.29 -2.75
CA TYR A 42 1.43 -6.29 -3.41
C TYR A 42 -0.03 -6.37 -2.94
N LEU A 43 -0.60 -7.58 -2.91
CA LEU A 43 -1.94 -7.82 -2.40
C LEU A 43 -2.06 -7.47 -0.92
N TYR A 44 -1.08 -7.87 -0.10
CA TYR A 44 -1.02 -7.54 1.31
C TYR A 44 -0.99 -6.02 1.55
N ASN A 45 -0.10 -5.31 0.87
CA ASN A 45 0.00 -3.86 0.95
C ASN A 45 -1.28 -3.18 0.47
N LYS A 46 -1.86 -3.62 -0.65
CA LYS A 46 -3.10 -3.07 -1.19
C LYS A 46 -4.26 -3.22 -0.19
N MET A 47 -4.35 -4.36 0.50
CA MET A 47 -5.44 -4.63 1.44
C MET A 47 -5.27 -3.92 2.79
N LEU A 48 -4.04 -3.79 3.29
CA LEU A 48 -3.78 -3.28 4.64
C LEU A 48 -3.40 -1.81 4.68
N VAL A 49 -2.58 -1.35 3.74
CA VAL A 49 -2.14 0.06 3.69
C VAL A 49 -3.30 0.98 3.31
N GLY A 50 -4.20 0.51 2.44
CA GLY A 50 -5.41 1.25 2.08
C GLY A 50 -6.41 1.46 3.22
N LYS A 51 -6.33 0.66 4.29
CA LYS A 51 -7.24 0.73 5.46
C LYS A 51 -6.67 1.45 6.67
N ARG A 52 -5.40 1.88 6.65
CA ARG A 52 -4.84 2.65 7.77
C ARG A 52 -5.55 4.01 7.83
N ARG A 53 -6.53 4.10 8.71
CA ARG A 53 -7.16 5.37 9.09
C ARG A 53 -6.06 6.25 9.65
N LYS A 54 -5.86 7.42 9.05
CA LYS A 54 -4.91 8.39 9.56
C LYS A 54 -5.45 8.87 10.92
N GLN A 55 -4.63 8.72 11.96
CA GLN A 55 -4.93 9.29 13.27
C GLN A 55 -4.51 10.76 13.25
N HIS A 56 -5.36 11.63 13.78
CA HIS A 56 -5.11 13.07 13.82
C HIS A 56 -4.81 13.49 15.25
N PRO A 57 -3.79 14.34 15.46
CA PRO A 57 -3.57 14.95 16.76
C PRO A 57 -4.67 15.98 17.03
N CYS A 58 -5.37 15.82 18.13
CA CYS A 58 -6.39 16.76 18.58
C CYS A 58 -5.77 17.84 19.49
N ARG A 59 -5.70 19.10 19.03
CA ARG A 59 -5.15 20.22 19.83
C ARG A 59 -5.94 20.48 21.12
N PHE A 60 -7.23 20.17 21.13
CA PHE A 60 -8.09 20.42 22.29
C PHE A 60 -8.01 19.34 23.36
N CYS A 61 -7.83 18.08 22.93
CA CYS A 61 -7.90 16.93 23.81
C CYS A 61 -6.54 16.26 24.04
N GLY A 62 -5.50 16.70 23.34
CA GLY A 62 -4.11 16.24 23.53
C GLY A 62 -3.84 14.80 23.10
N HIS A 63 -4.83 14.10 22.53
CA HIS A 63 -4.73 12.71 22.13
C HIS A 63 -4.72 12.54 20.61
N MET A 64 -4.06 11.48 20.14
CA MET A 64 -4.24 10.95 18.79
C MET A 64 -5.63 10.30 18.71
N VAL A 65 -6.46 10.78 17.80
CA VAL A 65 -7.85 10.34 17.67
C VAL A 65 -8.18 10.01 16.23
N ASP A 66 -9.12 9.10 16.06
CA ASP A 66 -9.73 8.87 14.74
C ASP A 66 -10.62 10.06 14.38
N ALA A 67 -10.47 10.55 13.15
CA ALA A 67 -11.37 11.54 12.58
C ALA A 67 -12.73 10.91 12.27
N VAL A 68 -13.81 11.60 12.62
CA VAL A 68 -15.19 11.23 12.27
C VAL A 68 -15.86 12.35 11.48
N SER A 69 -16.89 12.00 10.71
CA SER A 69 -17.69 12.98 9.99
C SER A 69 -18.59 13.77 10.93
N ASP A 70 -18.71 15.07 10.67
CA ASP A 70 -19.65 15.95 11.40
C ASP A 70 -21.12 15.50 11.24
N CYS A 71 -21.47 14.95 10.08
CA CYS A 71 -22.86 14.62 9.76
C CYS A 71 -23.38 13.35 10.44
N CYS A 72 -22.60 12.25 10.45
CA CYS A 72 -23.08 10.94 10.91
C CYS A 72 -22.22 10.35 12.03
N SER A 73 -21.20 11.08 12.50
CA SER A 73 -20.17 10.55 13.40
C SER A 73 -19.58 9.21 12.91
N ALA A 74 -19.50 9.06 11.58
CA ALA A 74 -19.02 7.85 10.93
C ALA A 74 -17.54 8.03 10.54
N PRO A 75 -16.82 6.94 10.26
CA PRO A 75 -15.47 7.03 9.72
C PRO A 75 -15.44 7.89 8.46
N VAL A 76 -14.35 8.62 8.26
CA VAL A 76 -14.15 9.47 7.08
C VAL A 76 -13.03 8.86 6.23
N VAL A 77 -13.24 8.84 4.91
CA VAL A 77 -12.19 8.56 3.95
C VAL A 77 -11.60 9.91 3.54
N GLU A 78 -10.37 10.17 3.95
CA GLU A 78 -9.71 11.43 3.64
C GLU A 78 -9.10 11.44 2.24
N ARG A 79 -9.40 12.48 1.48
CA ARG A 79 -8.67 12.83 0.25
C ARG A 79 -8.19 14.28 0.38
N PHE A 80 -6.88 14.48 0.50
CA PHE A 80 -6.21 15.78 0.38
C PHE A 80 -6.87 16.96 1.15
N MET A 81 -7.17 16.78 2.44
CA MET A 81 -7.84 17.75 3.36
C MET A 81 -9.38 17.76 3.38
N THR A 82 -10.05 17.03 2.49
CA THR A 82 -11.52 16.87 2.53
C THR A 82 -11.87 15.43 2.91
N GLY A 83 -12.73 15.27 3.92
CA GLY A 83 -13.25 13.97 4.33
C GLY A 83 -14.54 13.63 3.59
N LYS A 84 -14.67 12.40 3.07
CA LYS A 84 -15.99 11.86 2.67
C LYS A 84 -16.51 10.91 3.72
N CYS A 85 -17.73 11.16 4.19
CA CYS A 85 -18.38 10.30 5.17
C CYS A 85 -18.66 8.92 4.56
N THR A 86 -18.27 7.84 5.22
CA THR A 86 -18.50 6.48 4.70
C THR A 86 -19.98 6.07 4.69
N LYS A 87 -20.84 6.73 5.47
CA LYS A 87 -22.28 6.43 5.52
C LYS A 87 -23.08 7.17 4.44
N CYS A 88 -22.89 8.48 4.30
CA CYS A 88 -23.71 9.30 3.41
C CYS A 88 -23.01 9.69 2.10
N GLY A 89 -21.71 9.43 1.97
CA GLY A 89 -20.92 9.75 0.77
C GLY A 89 -20.70 11.24 0.50
N LYS A 90 -21.29 12.12 1.31
CA LYS A 90 -21.13 13.58 1.21
C LYS A 90 -19.75 14.01 1.69
N GLU A 91 -19.30 15.15 1.16
CA GLU A 91 -18.12 15.83 1.67
C GLU A 91 -18.45 16.43 3.04
N CYS A 92 -17.58 16.20 4.00
CA CYS A 92 -17.80 16.52 5.40
C CYS A 92 -16.51 17.06 6.01
N LYS A 93 -16.67 17.97 6.97
CA LYS A 93 -15.58 18.39 7.83
C LYS A 93 -15.20 17.25 8.78
N ILE A 94 -13.92 17.16 9.09
CA ILE A 94 -13.36 16.17 10.03
C ILE A 94 -13.45 16.70 11.46
N THR A 95 -14.05 15.92 12.34
CA THR A 95 -14.17 16.23 13.77
C THR A 95 -13.52 15.15 14.62
N CYS A 96 -13.06 15.53 15.81
CA CYS A 96 -12.51 14.60 16.77
C CYS A 96 -13.59 13.65 17.30
N ALA A 97 -13.33 12.34 17.29
CA ALA A 97 -14.26 11.34 17.83
C ALA A 97 -14.64 11.59 19.31
N ARG A 98 -13.72 12.16 20.10
CA ARG A 98 -13.86 12.33 21.55
C ARG A 98 -14.45 13.69 21.94
N CYS A 99 -13.84 14.79 21.50
CA CYS A 99 -14.27 16.14 21.87
C CYS A 99 -15.25 16.79 20.87
N LYS A 100 -15.54 16.12 19.74
CA LYS A 100 -16.44 16.59 18.67
C LYS A 100 -16.10 17.96 18.06
N ARG A 101 -14.94 18.53 18.39
CA ARG A 101 -14.43 19.76 17.76
C ARG A 101 -13.78 19.45 16.42
N GLN A 102 -13.81 20.41 15.51
CA GLN A 102 -13.13 20.31 14.22
C GLN A 102 -11.61 20.22 14.41
N LEU A 103 -10.98 19.33 13.64
CA LEU A 103 -9.54 19.04 13.67
C LEU A 103 -8.73 19.98 12.76
N THR A 104 -9.30 21.14 12.40
CA THR A 104 -8.72 22.14 11.49
C THR A 104 -7.51 22.84 12.09
#